data_AF-A0A2V9SRQ0-F1
#
_entry.id   AF-A0A2V9SRQ0-F1
#
_cell.length_a   1.000
_cell.length_b   1.000
_cell.length_c   1.000
_cell.angle_alpha   90.00
_cell.angle_beta   90.00
_cell.angle_gamma   90.00
#
_symmetry.space_group_name_H-M   'P 1'
#
loop_
_entity.id
_entity.type
_entity.pdbx_description
1 polymer ?
#
loop_
_entity_poly.entity_id
_entity_poly.type
_entity_poly.pdbx_seq_one_letter_code
_entity_poly.pdbx_strand_id
1 'polypeptide(L)'
;MFSFLSMKGFLGTGATFGADLNLVVQFIMGAALVAGAALAKKKRYTAHGICQTTVLFLNLIMIALVMLPSFRLQVVPAFPRVFRKRYYTVATIHGLLGMAAQLLGLYIILVAGTNIVPQWLRFTRWKPWMRAELMLWSAVLLSGAWTYYFWYIAPGS
;
A
#
# COMPACT_ATOMS: atom_id res chain seq x y z
N MET A 1 -14.81 17.41 4.50
CA MET A 1 -13.63 16.64 4.97
C MET A 1 -14.14 15.39 5.66
N PHE A 2 -13.57 14.21 5.42
CA PHE A 2 -14.07 12.98 6.04
C PHE A 2 -13.83 12.99 7.55
N SER A 3 -14.88 12.91 8.37
CA SER A 3 -14.78 13.06 9.83
C SER A 3 -13.83 12.06 10.49
N PHE A 4 -13.72 10.85 9.93
CA PHE A 4 -12.85 9.79 10.47
C PHE A 4 -11.35 10.07 10.36
N LEU A 5 -10.94 11.06 9.54
CA LEU A 5 -9.55 11.52 9.45
C LEU A 5 -9.14 12.43 10.62
N SER A 6 -10.08 12.79 11.50
CA SER A 6 -9.83 13.65 12.67
C SER A 6 -10.34 13.04 13.98
N MET A 7 -11.11 11.95 13.93
CA MET A 7 -11.51 11.20 15.12
C MET A 7 -10.30 10.52 15.76
N LYS A 8 -10.31 10.40 17.09
CA LYS A 8 -9.27 9.68 17.85
C LYS A 8 -9.20 8.22 17.42
N GLY A 9 -7.98 7.70 17.31
CA GLY A 9 -7.70 6.29 17.03
C GLY A 9 -8.16 5.33 18.12
N PHE A 10 -8.20 4.05 17.79
CA PHE A 10 -8.58 2.93 18.65
C PHE A 10 -7.38 2.08 19.12
N LEU A 11 -6.19 2.27 18.56
CA LEU A 11 -4.96 1.55 18.92
C LEU A 11 -4.22 2.17 20.11
N GLY A 12 -4.80 3.20 20.76
CA GLY A 12 -4.21 3.85 21.94
C GLY A 12 -2.98 4.71 21.65
N THR A 13 -2.76 5.13 20.40
CA THR A 13 -1.65 5.98 19.98
C THR A 13 -2.10 7.43 19.76
N GLY A 14 -1.21 8.31 19.26
CA GLY A 14 -1.57 9.65 18.79
C GLY A 14 -2.27 9.67 17.43
N ALA A 15 -2.59 8.50 16.86
CA ALA A 15 -3.17 8.38 15.53
C ALA A 15 -4.67 8.69 15.49
N THR A 16 -5.13 8.96 14.27
CA THR A 16 -6.55 9.12 13.96
C THR A 16 -7.20 7.76 13.70
N PHE A 17 -8.52 7.68 13.84
CA PHE A 17 -9.27 6.47 13.50
C PHE A 17 -8.96 5.97 12.08
N GLY A 18 -8.91 6.88 11.11
CA GLY A 18 -8.55 6.54 9.73
C GLY A 18 -7.16 5.93 9.59
N ALA A 19 -6.16 6.45 10.32
CA ALA A 19 -4.81 5.92 10.30
C ALA A 19 -4.73 4.50 10.92
N ASP A 20 -5.42 4.28 12.05
CA ASP A 20 -5.48 2.98 12.71
C ASP A 20 -6.17 1.93 11.86
N LEU A 21 -7.34 2.29 11.31
CA LEU A 21 -8.11 1.42 10.43
C LEU A 21 -7.27 1.05 9.21
N ASN A 22 -6.60 2.03 8.60
CA ASN A 22 -5.73 1.77 7.47
C ASN A 22 -4.59 0.82 7.84
N LEU A 23 -3.89 1.04 8.96
CA LEU A 23 -2.82 0.15 9.40
C LEU A 23 -3.30 -1.31 9.53
N VAL A 24 -4.43 -1.53 10.20
CA VAL A 24 -5.02 -2.87 10.38
C VAL A 24 -5.39 -3.50 9.03
N VAL A 25 -6.08 -2.75 8.16
CA VAL A 25 -6.47 -3.23 6.83
C VAL A 25 -5.23 -3.59 6.00
N GLN A 26 -4.15 -2.80 6.06
CA GLN A 26 -2.90 -3.09 5.36
C GLN A 26 -2.25 -4.39 5.84
N PHE A 27 -2.24 -4.68 7.16
CA PHE A 27 -1.73 -5.95 7.66
C PHE A 27 -2.59 -7.15 7.24
N ILE A 28 -3.91 -7.00 7.23
CA ILE A 28 -4.83 -8.04 6.73
C ILE A 28 -4.57 -8.29 5.24
N MET A 29 -4.44 -7.23 4.44
CA MET A 29 -4.08 -7.34 3.02
C MET A 29 -2.71 -7.99 2.82
N GLY A 30 -1.72 -7.65 3.64
CA GLY A 30 -0.41 -8.30 3.64
C GLY A 30 -0.49 -9.82 3.85
N ALA A 31 -1.31 -10.25 4.81
CA ALA A 31 -1.58 -11.67 5.01
C ALA A 31 -2.29 -12.30 3.80
N ALA A 32 -3.26 -11.59 3.20
CA ALA A 32 -3.96 -12.04 2.00
C ALA A 32 -3.03 -12.17 0.78
N LEU A 33 -2.03 -11.29 0.60
CA LEU A 33 -1.01 -11.41 -0.44
C LEU A 33 -0.20 -12.72 -0.28
N VAL A 34 0.23 -13.03 0.95
CA VAL A 34 0.95 -14.28 1.25
C VAL A 34 0.06 -15.51 1.01
N ALA A 35 -1.21 -15.46 1.45
CA ALA A 35 -2.18 -16.51 1.18
C ALA A 35 -2.43 -16.70 -0.33
N GLY A 36 -2.53 -15.60 -1.07
CA GLY A 36 -2.63 -15.58 -2.53
C GLY A 36 -1.42 -16.22 -3.21
N ALA A 37 -0.20 -15.96 -2.73
CA ALA A 37 1.01 -16.63 -3.22
C ALA A 37 0.96 -18.15 -2.97
N ALA A 38 0.41 -18.59 -1.83
CA ALA A 38 0.19 -20.01 -1.55
C ALA A 38 -0.86 -20.64 -2.50
N LEU A 39 -1.93 -19.92 -2.85
CA LEU A 39 -2.91 -20.37 -3.85
C LEU A 39 -2.26 -20.57 -5.23
N ALA A 40 -1.40 -19.65 -5.66
CA ALA A 40 -0.65 -19.76 -6.91
C ALA A 40 0.30 -20.98 -6.90
N LYS A 41 1.01 -21.22 -5.78
CA LYS A 41 1.84 -22.43 -5.61
C LYS A 41 1.03 -23.73 -5.72
N LYS A 42 -0.22 -23.72 -5.23
CA LYS A 42 -1.18 -24.82 -5.36
C LYS A 42 -1.89 -24.85 -6.72
N LYS A 43 -1.44 -24.06 -7.71
CA LYS A 43 -2.01 -23.93 -9.06
C LYS A 43 -3.47 -23.47 -9.10
N ARG A 44 -3.99 -22.88 -8.02
CA ARG A 44 -5.35 -22.32 -7.95
C ARG A 44 -5.36 -20.87 -8.46
N TYR A 45 -5.08 -20.69 -9.75
CA TYR A 45 -4.84 -19.37 -10.34
C TYR A 45 -6.07 -18.45 -10.34
N THR A 46 -7.28 -18.99 -10.53
CA THR A 46 -8.52 -18.18 -10.44
C THR A 46 -8.70 -17.62 -9.03
N ALA A 47 -8.54 -18.45 -8.00
CA ALA A 47 -8.66 -18.01 -6.61
C ALA A 47 -7.56 -17.01 -6.22
N HIS A 48 -6.33 -17.24 -6.69
CA HIS A 48 -5.24 -16.28 -6.57
C HIS A 48 -5.62 -14.93 -7.22
N GLY A 49 -6.07 -14.94 -8.47
CA GLY A 49 -6.45 -13.75 -9.22
C GLY A 49 -7.54 -12.93 -8.51
N ILE A 50 -8.61 -13.59 -8.05
CA ILE A 50 -9.68 -12.93 -7.28
C ILE A 50 -9.10 -12.30 -6.00
N CYS A 51 -8.32 -13.06 -5.23
CA CYS A 51 -7.71 -12.57 -3.99
C CYS A 51 -6.82 -11.34 -4.23
N GLN A 52 -5.91 -11.40 -5.21
CA GLN A 52 -5.00 -10.29 -5.51
C GLN A 52 -5.74 -9.07 -6.05
N THR A 53 -6.76 -9.28 -6.89
CA THR A 53 -7.59 -8.20 -7.42
C THR A 53 -8.34 -7.49 -6.30
N THR A 54 -8.98 -8.23 -5.40
CA THR A 54 -9.66 -7.66 -4.23
C THR A 54 -8.70 -6.84 -3.36
N VAL A 55 -7.50 -7.37 -3.08
CA VAL A 55 -6.47 -6.64 -2.32
C VAL A 55 -6.07 -5.34 -3.02
N LEU A 56 -5.81 -5.38 -4.34
CA LEU A 56 -5.39 -4.20 -5.09
C LEU A 56 -6.46 -3.10 -5.08
N PHE A 57 -7.72 -3.46 -5.30
CA PHE A 57 -8.82 -2.48 -5.30
C PHE A 57 -9.13 -1.95 -3.91
N LEU A 58 -9.07 -2.81 -2.88
CA LEU A 58 -9.20 -2.36 -1.51
C LEU A 58 -8.07 -1.37 -1.15
N ASN A 59 -6.84 -1.63 -1.59
CA ASN A 59 -5.75 -0.68 -1.37
C ASN A 59 -5.96 0.64 -2.12
N LEU A 60 -6.50 0.65 -3.33
CA LEU A 60 -6.86 1.90 -4.02
C LEU A 60 -7.86 2.73 -3.22
N ILE A 61 -8.87 2.07 -2.63
CA ILE A 61 -9.84 2.72 -1.76
C ILE A 61 -9.12 3.31 -0.54
N MET A 62 -8.23 2.55 0.10
CA MET A 62 -7.45 3.02 1.25
C MET A 62 -6.54 4.20 0.89
N ILE A 63 -5.91 4.18 -0.29
CA ILE A 63 -5.12 5.31 -0.79
C ILE A 63 -6.02 6.53 -0.96
N ALA A 64 -7.15 6.40 -1.66
CA ALA A 64 -8.03 7.51 -1.98
C ALA A 64 -8.67 8.14 -0.73
N LEU A 65 -9.06 7.33 0.25
CA LEU A 65 -9.82 7.77 1.42
C LEU A 65 -8.94 8.15 2.61
N VAL A 66 -7.75 7.55 2.75
CA VAL A 66 -6.89 7.75 3.93
C VAL A 66 -5.54 8.34 3.55
N MET A 67 -4.77 7.64 2.71
CA MET A 67 -3.35 8.01 2.51
C MET A 67 -3.21 9.33 1.75
N LEU A 68 -3.95 9.49 0.65
CA LEU A 68 -3.87 10.69 -0.20
C LEU A 68 -4.36 11.95 0.54
N PRO A 69 -5.51 11.94 1.25
CA PRO A 69 -5.90 13.08 2.08
C PRO A 69 -4.88 13.38 3.19
N SER A 70 -4.40 12.36 3.89
CA SER A 70 -3.40 12.53 4.96
C SER A 70 -2.10 13.14 4.42
N PHE A 71 -1.62 12.66 3.28
CA PHE A 71 -0.42 13.20 2.63
C PHE A 71 -0.59 14.66 2.22
N ARG A 72 -1.74 15.01 1.62
CA ARG A 72 -2.05 16.40 1.23
C ARG A 72 -2.17 17.34 2.42
N LEU A 73 -2.72 16.87 3.54
CA LEU A 73 -2.94 17.70 4.72
C LEU A 73 -1.67 17.83 5.59
N GLN A 74 -0.85 16.79 5.65
CA GLN A 74 0.22 16.70 6.65
C GLN A 74 1.63 16.79 6.06
N VAL A 75 1.84 16.36 4.80
CA VAL A 75 3.16 16.32 4.14
C VAL A 75 3.36 17.48 3.17
N VAL A 76 2.40 17.73 2.27
CA VAL A 76 2.52 18.77 1.22
C VAL A 76 2.78 20.17 1.80
N PRO A 77 2.08 20.65 2.85
CA PRO A 77 2.30 21.99 3.38
C PRO A 77 3.68 22.19 4.03
N ALA A 78 4.38 21.09 4.34
CA ALA A 78 5.68 21.13 4.97
C ALA A 78 6.85 21.08 3.96
N PHE A 79 6.59 21.04 2.66
CA PHE A 79 7.63 21.18 1.64
C PHE A 79 8.21 22.60 1.68
N PRO A 80 9.56 22.79 1.77
CA PRO A 80 10.64 21.84 1.52
C PRO A 80 11.31 21.26 2.78
N ARG A 81 10.73 21.46 3.98
CA ARG A 81 11.28 20.95 5.26
C ARG A 81 11.17 19.42 5.41
N VAL A 82 10.55 18.74 4.45
CA VAL A 82 10.34 17.29 4.39
C VAL A 82 11.65 16.50 4.55
N PHE A 83 12.77 16.97 4.01
CA PHE A 83 14.04 16.23 4.12
C PHE A 83 14.81 16.49 5.43
N ARG A 84 14.38 17.45 6.27
CA ARG A 84 15.06 17.79 7.52
C ARG A 84 14.59 16.97 8.72
N LYS A 85 13.44 16.29 8.62
CA LYS A 85 12.89 15.50 9.73
C LYS A 85 12.57 14.07 9.29
N ARG A 86 12.92 13.13 10.16
CA ARG A 86 12.86 11.68 9.89
C ARG A 86 11.47 11.21 9.47
N TYR A 87 10.42 11.68 10.12
CA TYR A 87 9.04 11.27 9.83
C TYR A 87 8.59 11.61 8.40
N TYR A 88 8.98 12.77 7.88
CA TYR A 88 8.68 13.19 6.51
C TYR A 88 9.46 12.37 5.46
N THR A 89 10.73 12.10 5.71
CA THR A 89 11.56 11.25 4.84
C THR A 89 10.99 9.84 4.74
N VAL A 90 10.65 9.22 5.88
CA VAL A 90 10.03 7.89 5.91
C VAL A 90 8.72 7.88 5.13
N ALA A 91 7.82 8.84 5.38
CA ALA A 91 6.54 8.90 4.69
C ALA A 91 6.69 9.09 3.17
N THR A 92 7.71 9.85 2.75
CA THR A 92 8.02 10.05 1.32
C THR A 92 8.53 8.76 0.68
N ILE A 93 9.46 8.06 1.32
CA ILE A 93 9.97 6.76 0.85
C ILE A 93 8.82 5.75 0.77
N HIS A 94 7.98 5.66 1.80
CA HIS A 94 6.80 4.80 1.80
C HIS A 94 5.85 5.14 0.64
N GLY A 95 5.57 6.42 0.41
CA GLY A 95 4.72 6.87 -0.70
C GLY A 95 5.27 6.48 -2.07
N LEU A 96 6.58 6.62 -2.29
CA LEU A 96 7.23 6.21 -3.55
C LEU A 96 7.18 4.69 -3.76
N LEU A 97 7.50 3.91 -2.73
CA LEU A 97 7.40 2.45 -2.78
C LEU A 97 5.95 2.00 -3.03
N GLY A 98 4.99 2.64 -2.35
CA GLY A 98 3.56 2.36 -2.48
C GLY A 98 3.05 2.66 -3.88
N MET A 99 3.48 3.78 -4.47
CA MET A 99 3.16 4.11 -5.86
C MET A 99 3.73 3.08 -6.84
N ALA A 100 4.99 2.69 -6.68
CA ALA A 100 5.63 1.68 -7.52
C ALA A 100 4.91 0.33 -7.44
N ALA A 101 4.60 -0.15 -6.23
CA ALA A 101 3.87 -1.39 -6.00
C ALA A 101 2.46 -1.32 -6.61
N GLN A 102 1.70 -0.25 -6.33
CA GLN A 102 0.34 -0.11 -6.82
C GLN A 102 0.25 -0.05 -8.35
N LEU A 103 1.19 0.65 -9.00
CA LEU A 103 1.26 0.71 -10.46
C LEU A 103 1.66 -0.65 -11.06
N LEU A 104 2.62 -1.35 -10.46
CA LEU A 104 3.03 -2.66 -10.92
C LEU A 104 1.88 -3.68 -10.77
N GLY A 105 1.17 -3.69 -9.63
CA GLY A 105 -0.01 -4.52 -9.41
C GLY A 105 -1.13 -4.24 -10.41
N LEU A 106 -1.42 -2.96 -10.69
CA LEU A 106 -2.39 -2.57 -11.73
C LEU A 106 -1.99 -3.10 -13.10
N TYR A 107 -0.72 -2.91 -13.47
CA TYR A 107 -0.18 -3.43 -14.72
C TYR A 107 -0.33 -4.96 -14.81
N ILE A 108 0.02 -5.69 -13.75
CA ILE A 108 -0.13 -7.16 -13.68
C ILE A 108 -1.58 -7.58 -13.92
N ILE A 109 -2.56 -6.95 -13.24
CA ILE A 109 -3.97 -7.31 -13.39
C ILE A 109 -4.49 -6.98 -14.79
N LEU A 110 -4.05 -5.87 -15.38
CA LEU A 110 -4.40 -5.52 -16.75
C LEU A 110 -3.86 -6.55 -17.75
N VAL A 111 -2.62 -7.01 -17.58
CA VAL A 111 -2.01 -8.06 -18.42
C VAL A 111 -2.71 -9.42 -18.22
N ALA A 112 -3.09 -9.75 -16.99
CA ALA A 112 -3.68 -11.06 -16.65
C ALA A 112 -5.17 -11.18 -16.96
N GLY A 113 -5.92 -10.09 -16.78
CA GLY A 113 -7.38 -10.10 -16.76
C GLY A 113 -8.05 -9.37 -17.93
N THR A 114 -7.29 -8.67 -18.77
CA THR A 114 -7.86 -7.86 -19.87
C THR A 114 -7.08 -8.02 -21.18
N ASN A 115 -7.67 -7.52 -22.26
CA ASN A 115 -6.98 -7.41 -23.56
C ASN A 115 -6.49 -5.99 -23.88
N ILE A 116 -6.56 -5.07 -22.92
CA ILE A 116 -6.24 -3.64 -23.12
C ILE A 116 -4.75 -3.41 -23.35
N VAL A 117 -3.89 -4.20 -22.70
CA VAL A 117 -2.44 -4.06 -22.86
C VAL A 117 -2.00 -4.65 -24.21
N PRO A 118 -1.33 -3.88 -25.09
CA PRO A 118 -0.78 -4.39 -26.35
C PRO A 118 0.15 -5.59 -26.14
N GLN A 119 0.11 -6.57 -27.04
CA GLN A 119 0.87 -7.82 -26.89
C GLN A 119 2.37 -7.61 -26.72
N TRP A 120 2.96 -6.61 -27.40
CA TRP A 120 4.38 -6.28 -27.29
C TRP A 120 4.80 -5.71 -25.92
N LEU A 121 3.85 -5.22 -25.13
CA LEU A 121 4.09 -4.79 -23.75
C LEU A 121 3.89 -5.93 -22.74
N ARG A 122 3.15 -6.99 -23.08
CA ARG A 122 2.84 -8.06 -22.13
C ARG A 122 4.09 -8.86 -21.80
N PHE A 123 4.29 -9.15 -20.53
CA PHE A 123 5.31 -10.11 -20.11
C PHE A 123 4.81 -11.55 -20.28
N THR A 124 5.72 -12.45 -20.64
CA THR A 124 5.45 -13.89 -20.77
C THR A 124 5.97 -14.69 -19.57
N ARG A 125 7.00 -14.18 -18.88
CA ARG A 125 7.63 -14.83 -17.72
C ARG A 125 7.02 -14.32 -16.41
N TRP A 126 5.95 -14.94 -15.94
CA TRP A 126 5.19 -14.49 -14.74
C TRP A 126 5.99 -14.44 -13.44
N LYS A 127 6.85 -15.43 -13.19
CA LYS A 127 7.53 -15.64 -11.90
C LYS A 127 8.35 -14.44 -11.40
N PRO A 128 9.23 -13.78 -12.19
CA PRO A 128 9.95 -12.59 -11.74
C PRO A 128 9.01 -11.43 -11.39
N TRP A 129 7.98 -11.16 -12.19
CA TRP A 129 7.03 -10.07 -11.93
C TRP A 129 6.23 -10.29 -10.65
N MET A 130 5.74 -11.51 -10.40
CA MET A 130 5.04 -11.82 -9.16
C MET A 130 5.95 -11.71 -7.92
N ARG A 131 7.23 -12.08 -8.05
CA ARG A 131 8.21 -11.94 -6.97
C ARG A 131 8.54 -10.48 -6.69
N ALA A 132 8.79 -9.69 -7.74
CA ALA A 132 9.05 -8.27 -7.62
C ALA A 132 7.88 -7.56 -6.94
N GLU A 133 6.65 -7.86 -7.36
CA GLU A 133 5.44 -7.31 -6.77
C GLU A 133 5.30 -7.68 -5.29
N LEU A 134 5.46 -8.96 -4.94
CA LEU A 134 5.40 -9.40 -3.54
C LEU A 134 6.51 -8.75 -2.68
N MET A 135 7.72 -8.58 -3.22
CA MET A 135 8.81 -7.90 -2.52
C MET A 135 8.50 -6.41 -2.30
N LEU A 136 7.97 -5.73 -3.32
CA LEU A 136 7.55 -4.34 -3.23
C LEU A 136 6.45 -4.17 -2.17
N TRP A 137 5.40 -4.98 -2.19
CA TRP A 137 4.36 -4.96 -1.17
C TRP A 137 4.89 -5.21 0.24
N SER A 138 5.84 -6.12 0.38
CA SER A 138 6.48 -6.38 1.68
C SER A 138 7.25 -5.14 2.16
N ALA A 139 7.99 -4.48 1.28
CA ALA A 139 8.69 -3.24 1.60
C ALA A 139 7.72 -2.09 1.93
N VAL A 140 6.59 -2.00 1.21
CA VAL A 140 5.52 -1.02 1.46
C VAL A 140 4.88 -1.25 2.83
N LEU A 141 4.57 -2.49 3.19
CA LEU A 141 3.96 -2.80 4.48
C LEU A 141 4.90 -2.46 5.65
N LEU A 142 6.19 -2.83 5.53
CA LEU A 142 7.19 -2.50 6.54
C LEU A 142 7.41 -0.99 6.67
N SER A 143 7.58 -0.28 5.56
CA SER A 143 7.74 1.18 5.57
C SER A 143 6.46 1.91 6.01
N GLY A 144 5.28 1.32 5.80
CA GLY A 144 4.00 1.85 6.26
C GLY A 144 3.85 1.74 7.77
N ALA A 145 4.21 0.59 8.35
CA ALA A 145 4.28 0.43 9.80
C ALA A 145 5.29 1.40 10.43
N TRP A 146 6.45 1.59 9.77
CA TRP A 146 7.46 2.57 10.16
C TRP A 146 6.91 4.00 10.11
N THR A 147 6.18 4.34 9.05
CA THR A 147 5.51 5.65 8.92
C THR A 147 4.55 5.86 10.09
N TYR A 148 3.69 4.89 10.38
CA TYR A 148 2.75 4.98 11.50
C TYR A 148 3.46 5.18 12.84
N TYR A 149 4.54 4.44 13.10
CA TYR A 149 5.32 4.56 14.33
C TYR A 149 5.93 5.96 14.50
N PHE A 150 6.68 6.45 13.51
CA PHE A 150 7.35 7.75 13.62
C PHE A 150 6.37 8.92 13.61
N TRP A 151 5.20 8.75 13.00
CA TRP A 151 4.21 9.82 12.90
C TRP A 151 3.32 9.94 14.13
N TYR A 152 2.93 8.80 14.74
CA TYR A 152 1.89 8.77 15.77
C TYR A 152 2.34 8.26 17.13
N ILE A 153 3.50 7.61 17.22
CA ILE A 153 4.03 7.06 18.48
C ILE A 153 5.28 7.82 18.92
N ALA A 154 6.20 8.11 17.99
CA ALA A 154 7.49 8.76 18.29
C ALA A 154 7.76 10.06 17.49
N PRO A 155 6.83 11.05 17.47
CA PRO A 155 6.93 12.24 16.60
C PRO A 155 8.08 13.20 16.95
N GLY A 156 8.74 13.02 18.10
CA GLY A 156 9.86 13.86 18.58
C GLY A 156 11.26 13.28 18.39
N SER A 157 11.40 12.13 17.71
CA SER A 157 12.68 11.42 17.48
C SER A 157 13.27 11.57 16.09
#